data_AF-A0A7K1KSK5-F1
#
_entry.id   AF-A0A7K1KSK5-F1
#
_cell.length_a   1.000
_cell.length_b   1.000
_cell.length_c   1.000
_cell.angle_alpha   90.00
_cell.angle_beta   90.00
_cell.angle_gamma   90.00
#
_symmetry.space_group_name_H-M   'P 1'
#
loop_
_entity.id
_entity.type
_entity.pdbx_description
1 polymer ?
#
loop_
_entity_poly.entity_id
_entity_poly.type
_entity_poly.pdbx_seq_one_letter_code
_entity_poly.pdbx_strand_id
1 'polypeptide(L)'
;MEFNVAVYSRCVLTSRDKRTREYRGGLLSYDRAKRDIQSWIREAPGRDCYFTTMFDLYALPNDFPSYAEAMRLTDPYERTRIIETAISEDVNDHRFIPYVQLHEFEALIFADPQQLDWEYLEHAEPIERLKAIVAETINPELINDGPTTAPSKRILAEIPEYDKVTAGVHVAAKIGLDTIRQKCSHFNEWVTELEKL
;
A
#
# COMPACT_ATOMS: atom_id res chain seq x y z
N MET A 1 12.18 -6.07 -19.55
CA MET A 1 12.46 -7.41 -18.98
C MET A 1 11.12 -8.08 -18.78
N GLU A 2 10.91 -9.28 -19.29
CA GLU A 2 9.74 -10.09 -18.90
C GLU A 2 10.17 -10.91 -17.68
N PHE A 3 9.60 -10.59 -16.52
CA PHE A 3 9.77 -11.38 -15.31
C PHE A 3 8.78 -12.55 -15.37
N ASN A 4 9.28 -13.79 -15.38
CA ASN A 4 8.43 -14.98 -15.34
C ASN A 4 7.97 -15.26 -13.89
N VAL A 5 7.26 -14.31 -13.30
CA VAL A 5 6.85 -14.30 -11.90
C VAL A 5 5.33 -14.35 -11.82
N ALA A 6 4.82 -15.18 -10.91
CA ALA A 6 3.41 -15.22 -10.56
C ALA A 6 3.20 -14.55 -9.19
N VAL A 7 2.26 -13.61 -9.12
CA VAL A 7 1.92 -12.89 -7.88
C VAL A 7 0.61 -13.44 -7.31
N TYR A 8 0.59 -13.70 -6.00
CA TYR A 8 -0.61 -14.13 -5.27
C TYR A 8 -0.84 -13.19 -4.10
N SER A 9 -1.93 -12.41 -4.14
CA SER A 9 -2.33 -11.55 -3.04
C SER A 9 -3.20 -12.30 -2.03
N ARG A 10 -2.96 -12.08 -0.73
CA ARG A 10 -3.76 -12.64 0.37
C ARG A 10 -3.99 -11.55 1.43
N CYS A 11 -5.22 -11.44 1.91
CA CYS A 11 -5.53 -10.54 3.03
C CYS A 11 -5.25 -11.23 4.38
N VAL A 12 -4.64 -10.50 5.31
CA VAL A 12 -4.41 -10.98 6.68
C VAL A 12 -5.72 -11.20 7.43
N LEU A 13 -5.70 -12.13 8.38
CA LEU A 13 -6.81 -12.48 9.24
C LEU A 13 -7.19 -11.33 10.18
N THR A 14 -8.43 -10.89 10.05
CA THR A 14 -9.02 -9.82 10.85
C THR A 14 -9.72 -10.40 12.06
N SER A 15 -10.59 -11.40 11.88
CA SER A 15 -11.28 -12.06 12.99
C SER A 15 -11.72 -13.48 12.65
N ARG A 16 -12.10 -14.25 13.68
CA ARG A 16 -12.73 -15.57 13.53
C ARG A 16 -13.98 -15.62 14.37
N ASP A 17 -15.08 -16.11 13.82
CA ASP A 17 -16.29 -16.40 14.60
C ASP A 17 -16.16 -17.75 15.32
N LYS A 18 -16.94 -17.94 16.39
CA LYS A 18 -17.06 -19.16 17.21
C LYS A 18 -17.41 -20.41 16.40
N ARG A 19 -17.92 -20.25 15.17
CA ARG A 19 -18.28 -21.33 14.22
C ARG A 19 -17.33 -21.43 13.02
N THR A 20 -16.06 -21.09 13.20
CA THR A 20 -14.94 -21.29 12.24
C THR A 20 -14.95 -20.43 10.95
N ARG A 21 -15.79 -19.40 10.85
CA ARG A 21 -15.68 -18.43 9.75
C ARG A 21 -14.52 -17.48 9.99
N GLU A 22 -13.64 -17.37 9.00
CA GLU A 22 -12.55 -16.40 8.98
C GLU A 22 -12.99 -15.14 8.24
N TYR A 23 -12.75 -13.98 8.84
CA TYR A 23 -12.88 -12.68 8.20
C TYR A 23 -11.47 -12.15 7.93
N ARG A 24 -11.23 -11.70 6.70
CA ARG A 24 -9.95 -11.17 6.24
C ARG A 24 -10.18 -9.79 5.65
N GLY A 25 -9.19 -8.91 5.79
CA GLY A 25 -9.28 -7.50 5.38
C GLY A 25 -9.48 -6.57 6.58
N GLY A 26 -8.52 -5.66 6.77
CA GLY A 26 -8.40 -4.84 7.97
C GLY A 26 -7.38 -5.44 8.94
N LEU A 27 -6.35 -4.66 9.25
CA LEU A 27 -5.21 -5.03 10.06
C LEU A 27 -5.46 -4.63 11.52
N LEU A 28 -5.95 -5.57 12.33
CA LEU A 28 -6.34 -5.27 13.73
C LEU A 28 -5.23 -5.49 14.75
N SER A 29 -4.24 -6.32 14.43
CA SER A 29 -3.12 -6.62 15.31
C SER A 29 -1.94 -7.16 14.52
N TYR A 30 -0.74 -6.71 14.89
CA TYR A 30 0.51 -7.21 14.38
C TYR A 30 0.66 -8.73 14.60
N ASP A 31 0.34 -9.22 15.80
CA ASP A 31 0.47 -10.65 16.14
C ASP A 31 -0.29 -11.56 15.17
N ARG A 32 -1.45 -11.09 14.67
CA ARG A 32 -2.25 -11.86 13.70
C ARG A 32 -1.59 -11.83 12.32
N ALA A 33 -1.14 -10.66 11.88
CA ALA A 33 -0.43 -10.52 10.62
C ALA A 33 0.84 -11.37 10.60
N LYS A 34 1.64 -11.32 11.67
CA LYS A 34 2.85 -12.13 11.84
C LYS A 34 2.56 -13.62 11.72
N ARG A 35 1.53 -14.13 12.41
CA ARG A 35 1.15 -15.55 12.35
C ARG A 35 0.75 -15.99 10.95
N ASP A 36 -0.02 -15.16 10.23
CA ASP A 36 -0.42 -15.45 8.85
C ASP A 36 0.81 -15.48 7.92
N ILE A 37 1.66 -14.46 7.99
CA ILE A 37 2.91 -14.37 7.23
C ILE A 37 3.79 -15.61 7.47
N GLN A 38 4.04 -15.96 8.73
CA GLN A 38 4.84 -17.14 9.10
C GLN A 38 4.17 -18.47 8.71
N SER A 39 2.83 -18.54 8.65
CA SER A 39 2.14 -19.72 8.12
C SER A 39 2.38 -19.85 6.62
N TRP A 40 2.18 -18.78 5.86
CA TRP A 40 2.34 -18.80 4.40
C TRP A 40 3.77 -19.08 3.98
N ILE A 41 4.75 -18.53 4.70
CA ILE A 41 6.18 -18.81 4.51
C ILE A 41 6.50 -20.31 4.71
N ARG A 42 5.83 -20.99 5.65
CA ARG A 42 6.00 -22.43 5.89
C ARG A 42 5.24 -23.29 4.87
N GLU A 43 4.11 -22.80 4.36
CA GLU A 43 3.27 -23.47 3.37
C GLU A 43 3.88 -23.46 1.96
N ALA A 44 4.87 -22.60 1.68
CA ALA A 44 5.62 -22.57 0.42
C ALA A 44 7.03 -23.15 0.59
N PRO A 45 7.19 -24.49 0.60
CA PRO A 45 8.50 -25.11 0.65
C PRO A 45 9.20 -24.93 -0.70
N GLY A 46 10.28 -24.13 -0.73
CA GLY A 46 11.06 -23.84 -1.94
C GLY A 46 11.86 -22.55 -1.79
N ARG A 47 12.89 -22.38 -2.64
CA ARG A 47 13.72 -21.16 -2.66
C ARG A 47 13.17 -20.06 -3.59
N ASP A 48 12.19 -20.39 -4.43
CA ASP A 48 11.71 -19.49 -5.49
C ASP A 48 10.38 -18.79 -5.12
N CYS A 49 10.06 -18.72 -3.82
CA CYS A 49 8.87 -18.03 -3.32
C CYS A 49 9.28 -17.01 -2.27
N TYR A 50 8.94 -15.75 -2.54
CA TYR A 50 9.21 -14.61 -1.69
C TYR A 50 7.90 -13.97 -1.25
N PHE A 51 7.96 -13.30 -0.10
CA PHE A 51 6.80 -12.77 0.59
C PHE A 51 7.04 -11.29 0.84
N THR A 52 6.00 -10.50 0.61
CA THR A 52 6.02 -9.06 0.88
C THR A 52 4.66 -8.64 1.40
N THR A 53 4.55 -7.39 1.84
CA THR A 53 3.32 -6.82 2.39
C THR A 53 2.95 -5.57 1.63
N MET A 54 1.70 -5.13 1.78
CA MET A 54 1.27 -3.79 1.42
C MET A 54 0.29 -3.38 2.51
N PHE A 55 0.82 -2.72 3.53
CA PHE A 55 0.05 -2.25 4.68
C PHE A 55 0.11 -0.73 4.73
N ASP A 56 -1.01 -0.07 4.98
CA ASP A 56 -1.04 1.39 5.11
C ASP A 56 -0.45 1.81 6.46
N LEU A 57 0.60 2.65 6.46
CA LEU A 57 1.31 3.11 7.67
C LEU A 57 0.36 3.64 8.75
N TYR A 58 -0.62 4.44 8.33
CA TYR A 58 -1.56 5.14 9.23
C TYR A 58 -2.75 4.27 9.67
N ALA A 59 -2.90 3.07 9.10
CA ALA A 59 -3.87 2.07 9.54
C ALA A 59 -3.20 0.93 10.33
N LEU A 60 -1.88 1.00 10.56
CA LEU A 60 -1.17 0.02 11.37
C LEU A 60 -1.68 0.08 12.83
N PRO A 61 -1.95 -1.07 13.46
CA PRO A 61 -2.22 -1.12 14.88
C PRO A 61 -0.95 -0.80 15.67
N ASN A 62 -1.15 -0.25 16.86
CA ASN A 62 -0.06 0.25 17.71
C ASN A 62 0.85 -0.84 18.30
N ASP A 63 0.50 -2.12 18.11
CA ASP A 63 1.30 -3.29 18.51
C ASP A 63 2.34 -3.69 17.45
N PHE A 64 2.45 -2.96 16.33
CA PHE A 64 3.55 -3.13 15.39
C PHE A 64 4.91 -2.84 16.05
N PRO A 65 5.95 -3.63 15.72
CA PRO A 65 7.27 -3.43 16.30
C PRO A 65 7.80 -2.04 15.89
N SER A 66 8.39 -1.33 16.85
CA SER A 66 8.89 0.04 16.70
C SER A 66 7.82 1.11 16.33
N TYR A 67 6.51 0.81 16.43
CA TYR A 67 5.45 1.77 16.07
C TYR A 67 5.51 3.10 16.84
N ALA A 68 5.65 3.03 18.17
CA ALA A 68 5.75 4.23 19.01
C ALA A 68 6.99 5.08 18.68
N GLU A 69 8.08 4.46 18.23
CA GLU A 69 9.27 5.17 17.79
C GLU A 69 9.06 5.82 16.43
N ALA A 70 8.55 5.07 15.45
CA ALA A 70 8.25 5.57 14.12
C ALA A 70 7.31 6.79 14.18
N MET A 71 6.26 6.75 14.99
CA MET A 71 5.31 7.86 15.10
C MET A 71 5.90 9.15 15.71
N ARG A 72 7.10 9.11 16.31
CA ARG A 72 7.82 10.30 16.80
C ARG A 72 8.68 10.97 15.73
N LEU A 73 8.97 10.29 14.62
CA LEU A 73 9.79 10.84 13.55
C LEU A 73 8.99 11.85 12.72
N THR A 74 9.65 12.87 12.20
CA THR A 74 9.02 13.88 11.35
C THR A 74 8.99 13.46 9.88
N ASP A 75 10.03 12.78 9.42
CA ASP A 75 10.14 12.31 8.04
C ASP A 75 9.28 11.04 7.84
N PRO A 76 8.26 11.07 6.95
CA PRO A 76 7.40 9.93 6.68
C PRO A 76 8.13 8.69 6.16
N TYR A 77 9.21 8.84 5.38
CA TYR A 77 9.97 7.70 4.84
C TYR A 77 10.82 7.04 5.92
N GLU A 78 11.31 7.81 6.88
CA GLU A 78 11.97 7.23 8.06
C GLU A 78 10.97 6.42 8.90
N ARG A 79 9.69 6.81 8.95
CA ARG A 79 8.64 6.05 9.63
C ARG A 79 8.43 4.69 8.98
N THR A 80 8.26 4.65 7.65
CA THR A 80 8.05 3.39 6.94
C THR A 80 9.27 2.48 7.12
N ARG A 81 10.48 3.02 6.94
CA ARG A 81 11.71 2.23 7.02
C ARG A 81 11.96 1.60 8.39
N ILE A 82 11.71 2.33 9.49
CA ILE A 82 11.85 1.76 10.84
C ILE A 82 10.86 0.60 11.04
N ILE A 83 9.61 0.78 10.61
CA ILE A 83 8.59 -0.26 10.73
C ILE A 83 8.96 -1.47 9.88
N GLU A 84 9.32 -1.28 8.62
CA GLU A 84 9.72 -2.36 7.72
C GLU A 84 10.93 -3.14 8.26
N THR A 85 11.95 -2.43 8.74
CA THR A 85 13.12 -3.05 9.38
C THR A 85 12.70 -3.89 10.57
N ALA A 86 11.87 -3.33 11.46
CA ALA A 86 11.45 -4.00 12.68
C ALA A 86 10.56 -5.23 12.41
N ILE A 87 9.68 -5.18 11.42
CA ILE A 87 8.89 -6.35 10.98
C ILE A 87 9.80 -7.40 10.36
N SER A 88 10.76 -7.00 9.52
CA SER A 88 11.72 -7.91 8.89
C SER A 88 12.52 -8.69 9.93
N GLU A 89 13.08 -7.99 10.92
CA GLU A 89 13.84 -8.57 12.03
C GLU A 89 12.97 -9.50 12.91
N ASP A 90 11.71 -9.14 13.15
CA ASP A 90 10.83 -9.92 14.01
C ASP A 90 10.22 -11.17 13.32
N VAL A 91 10.01 -11.11 11.99
CA VAL A 91 9.66 -12.28 11.17
C VAL A 91 10.87 -13.19 10.96
N ASN A 92 12.05 -12.60 10.75
CA ASN A 92 13.36 -13.27 10.66
C ASN A 92 13.43 -14.39 9.61
N ASP A 93 12.94 -14.13 8.39
CA ASP A 93 13.07 -15.06 7.25
C ASP A 93 13.59 -14.28 6.04
N HIS A 94 14.66 -14.78 5.41
CA HIS A 94 15.31 -14.11 4.27
C HIS A 94 14.42 -14.02 3.01
N ARG A 95 13.31 -14.76 2.96
CA ARG A 95 12.32 -14.70 1.87
C ARG A 95 11.29 -13.60 2.10
N PHE A 96 11.32 -12.91 3.23
CA PHE A 96 10.36 -11.88 3.58
C PHE A 96 10.96 -10.48 3.41
N ILE A 97 10.38 -9.71 2.49
CA ILE A 97 10.74 -8.32 2.19
C ILE A 97 9.52 -7.46 2.50
N PRO A 98 9.38 -6.90 3.72
CA PRO A 98 8.20 -6.12 4.08
C PRO A 98 8.13 -4.82 3.28
N TYR A 99 6.91 -4.37 3.03
CA TYR A 99 6.61 -3.05 2.52
C TYR A 99 5.38 -2.45 3.20
N VAL A 100 5.49 -1.18 3.55
CA VAL A 100 4.45 -0.37 4.18
C VAL A 100 4.14 0.81 3.26
N GLN A 101 2.94 0.82 2.70
CA GLN A 101 2.46 1.95 1.90
C GLN A 101 2.36 3.17 2.83
N LEU A 102 3.01 4.27 2.44
CA LEU A 102 3.07 5.46 3.28
C LEU A 102 1.66 6.00 3.60
N HIS A 103 0.75 6.01 2.63
CA HIS A 103 -0.65 6.39 2.82
C HIS A 103 -1.58 5.27 2.36
N GLU A 104 -2.82 5.60 2.00
CA GLU A 104 -3.73 4.63 1.38
C GLU A 104 -3.25 4.27 -0.03
N PHE A 105 -3.73 3.14 -0.56
CA PHE A 105 -3.50 2.72 -1.94
C PHE A 105 -3.79 3.83 -2.97
N GLU A 106 -4.82 4.65 -2.72
CA GLU A 106 -5.19 5.78 -3.59
C GLU A 106 -4.10 6.85 -3.74
N ALA A 107 -3.08 6.88 -2.87
CA ALA A 107 -1.91 7.73 -3.11
C ALA A 107 -1.24 7.42 -4.47
N LEU A 108 -1.27 6.16 -4.90
CA LEU A 108 -0.70 5.74 -6.19
C LEU A 108 -1.51 6.28 -7.38
N ILE A 109 -2.80 6.57 -7.20
CA ILE A 109 -3.65 7.18 -8.25
C ILE A 109 -3.17 8.59 -8.57
N PHE A 110 -2.60 9.28 -7.58
CA PHE A 110 -2.04 10.61 -7.78
C PHE A 110 -0.72 10.62 -8.57
N ALA A 111 -0.17 9.45 -8.96
CA ALA A 111 0.93 9.40 -9.92
C ALA A 111 0.52 9.93 -11.31
N ASP A 112 -0.73 9.69 -11.70
CA ASP A 112 -1.36 10.31 -12.88
C ASP A 112 -2.89 10.37 -12.72
N PRO A 113 -3.42 11.40 -12.02
CA PRO A 113 -4.86 11.54 -11.81
C PRO A 113 -5.66 11.68 -13.10
N GLN A 114 -5.02 12.01 -14.24
CA GLN A 114 -5.70 12.11 -15.52
C GLN A 114 -6.43 10.81 -15.85
N GLN A 115 -5.85 9.65 -15.52
CA GLN A 115 -6.42 8.34 -15.86
C GLN A 115 -7.74 8.03 -15.14
N LEU A 116 -8.19 8.89 -14.21
CA LEU A 116 -9.55 8.82 -13.68
C LEU A 116 -10.61 9.06 -14.76
N ASP A 117 -10.29 9.77 -15.84
CA ASP A 117 -11.23 10.04 -16.95
C ASP A 117 -11.67 8.76 -17.68
N TRP A 118 -10.86 7.72 -17.61
CA TRP A 118 -11.16 6.40 -18.16
C TRP A 118 -12.36 5.74 -17.48
N GLU A 119 -12.48 5.91 -16.16
CA GLU A 119 -13.58 5.37 -15.37
C GLU A 119 -14.71 6.40 -15.21
N TYR A 120 -14.38 7.70 -15.19
CA TYR A 120 -15.27 8.81 -14.90
C TYR A 120 -15.31 9.84 -16.04
N LEU A 121 -15.86 9.44 -17.19
CA LEU A 121 -15.82 10.19 -18.46
C LEU A 121 -16.32 11.65 -18.41
N GLU A 122 -17.28 11.96 -17.53
CA GLU A 122 -17.88 13.31 -17.41
C GLU A 122 -17.27 14.15 -16.27
N HIS A 123 -16.11 13.74 -15.72
CA HIS A 123 -15.49 14.36 -14.54
C HIS A 123 -14.24 15.19 -14.86
N ALA A 124 -14.16 15.80 -16.05
CA ALA A 124 -13.01 16.59 -16.46
C ALA A 124 -12.63 17.70 -15.46
N GLU A 125 -13.60 18.49 -14.97
CA GLU A 125 -13.35 19.54 -13.99
C GLU A 125 -12.87 19.00 -12.62
N PRO A 126 -13.54 18.01 -11.99
CA PRO A 126 -13.01 17.29 -10.82
C PRO A 126 -11.58 16.78 -10.98
N ILE A 127 -11.27 16.17 -12.12
CA ILE A 127 -9.95 15.59 -12.40
C ILE A 127 -8.88 16.69 -12.51
N GLU A 128 -9.18 17.83 -13.14
CA GLU A 128 -8.26 18.97 -13.15
C GLU A 128 -7.98 19.51 -11.74
N ARG A 129 -8.98 19.50 -10.83
CA ARG A 129 -8.74 19.87 -9.43
C ARG A 129 -7.83 18.87 -8.71
N LEU A 130 -8.00 17.57 -8.95
CA LEU A 130 -7.09 16.54 -8.42
C LEU A 130 -5.66 16.68 -8.97
N LYS A 131 -5.51 17.03 -10.24
CA LYS A 131 -4.19 17.32 -10.86
C LYS A 131 -3.52 18.53 -10.22
N ALA A 132 -4.28 19.58 -9.90
CA ALA A 132 -3.74 20.76 -9.23
C ALA A 132 -3.15 20.42 -7.86
N ILE A 133 -3.75 19.48 -7.12
CA ILE A 133 -3.20 19.00 -5.82
C ILE A 133 -1.81 18.37 -6.02
N VAL A 134 -1.64 17.57 -7.08
CA VAL A 134 -0.34 16.93 -7.37
C VAL A 134 0.71 17.96 -7.80
N ALA A 135 0.30 19.02 -8.51
CA ALA A 135 1.20 20.07 -8.96
C ALA A 135 1.90 20.82 -7.81
N GLU A 136 1.31 20.78 -6.61
CA GLU A 136 1.87 21.39 -5.39
C GLU A 136 2.89 20.49 -4.66
N THR A 137 3.04 19.22 -5.08
CA THR A 137 3.98 18.26 -4.48
C THR A 137 4.93 17.66 -5.52
N ILE A 138 6.17 17.39 -5.10
CA ILE A 138 7.16 16.71 -5.95
C ILE A 138 6.89 15.19 -5.99
N ASN A 139 6.32 14.62 -4.92
CA ASN A 139 6.05 13.19 -4.80
C ASN A 139 4.59 12.95 -4.36
N PRO A 140 3.76 12.22 -5.14
CA PRO A 140 2.39 11.90 -4.79
C PRO A 140 2.24 11.05 -3.52
N GLU A 141 3.28 10.32 -3.11
CA GLU A 141 3.31 9.58 -1.85
C GLU A 141 3.20 10.48 -0.62
N LEU A 142 3.46 11.79 -0.77
CA LEU A 142 3.35 12.78 0.31
C LEU A 142 1.98 13.48 0.35
N ILE A 143 1.04 13.11 -0.50
CA ILE A 143 -0.30 13.74 -0.55
C ILE A 143 -1.12 13.26 0.65
N ASN A 144 -0.90 13.90 1.81
CA ASN A 144 -1.71 13.75 3.02
C ASN A 144 -1.41 14.89 4.00
N ASP A 145 -2.39 15.76 4.25
CA ASP A 145 -2.27 16.84 5.24
C ASP A 145 -3.04 16.53 6.54
N GLY A 146 -3.57 15.30 6.69
CA GLY A 146 -4.33 14.87 7.85
C GLY A 146 -5.56 13.99 7.55
N PRO A 147 -6.31 13.62 8.61
CA PRO A 147 -7.39 12.64 8.50
C PRO A 147 -8.51 13.02 7.53
N THR A 148 -8.75 14.30 7.26
CA THR A 148 -9.77 14.77 6.30
C THR A 148 -9.23 14.93 4.88
N THR A 149 -7.92 14.84 4.69
CA THR A 149 -7.22 15.06 3.41
C THR A 149 -6.39 13.84 2.98
N ALA A 150 -6.76 12.66 3.49
CA ALA A 150 -6.25 11.38 3.00
C ALA A 150 -6.52 11.22 1.49
N PRO A 151 -5.66 10.50 0.74
CA PRO A 151 -5.76 10.40 -0.72
C PRO A 151 -7.16 10.03 -1.21
N SER A 152 -7.78 9.02 -0.62
CA SER A 152 -9.10 8.57 -1.03
C SER A 152 -10.21 9.60 -0.75
N LYS A 153 -10.07 10.39 0.32
CA LYS A 153 -11.03 11.44 0.69
C LYS A 153 -10.94 12.63 -0.25
N ARG A 154 -9.75 12.92 -0.78
CA ARG A 154 -9.57 13.94 -1.83
C ARG A 154 -10.27 13.51 -3.12
N ILE A 155 -10.12 12.26 -3.52
CA ILE A 155 -10.83 11.73 -4.69
C ILE A 155 -12.34 11.76 -4.45
N LEU A 156 -12.83 11.25 -3.32
CA LEU A 156 -14.26 11.24 -2.98
C LEU A 156 -14.89 12.63 -2.84
N ALA A 157 -14.11 13.65 -2.45
CA ALA A 157 -14.60 15.03 -2.39
C ALA A 157 -14.87 15.60 -3.79
N GLU A 158 -14.10 15.16 -4.78
CA GLU A 158 -14.20 15.62 -6.17
C GLU A 158 -15.11 14.73 -7.03
N ILE A 159 -15.10 13.43 -6.75
CA ILE A 159 -15.83 12.37 -7.45
C ILE A 159 -16.56 11.52 -6.39
N PRO A 160 -17.77 11.92 -5.95
CA PRO A 160 -18.49 11.25 -4.86
C PRO A 160 -18.84 9.78 -5.14
N GLU A 161 -18.98 9.38 -6.40
CA GLU A 161 -19.21 8.00 -6.84
C GLU A 161 -17.94 7.14 -6.86
N TYR A 162 -16.78 7.67 -6.46
CA TYR A 162 -15.52 6.93 -6.52
C TYR A 162 -15.55 5.64 -5.69
N ASP A 163 -15.44 4.48 -6.37
CA ASP A 163 -15.32 3.18 -5.72
C ASP A 163 -13.86 2.78 -5.51
N LYS A 164 -13.41 2.78 -4.25
CA LYS A 164 -12.06 2.37 -3.87
C LYS A 164 -11.67 0.98 -4.35
N VAL A 165 -12.62 0.04 -4.35
CA VAL A 165 -12.30 -1.38 -4.58
C VAL A 165 -12.10 -1.67 -6.06
N THR A 166 -13.04 -1.24 -6.90
CA THR A 166 -13.01 -1.55 -8.33
C THR A 166 -12.28 -0.46 -9.11
N ALA A 167 -12.76 0.78 -9.00
CA ALA A 167 -12.20 1.88 -9.78
C ALA A 167 -10.77 2.19 -9.38
N GLY A 168 -10.43 2.13 -8.09
CA GLY A 168 -9.04 2.34 -7.64
C GLY A 168 -8.05 1.38 -8.31
N VAL A 169 -8.39 0.10 -8.40
CA VAL A 169 -7.56 -0.92 -9.04
C VAL A 169 -7.50 -0.73 -10.56
N HIS A 170 -8.63 -0.46 -11.21
CA HIS A 170 -8.67 -0.22 -12.66
C HIS A 170 -7.86 1.01 -13.07
N VAL A 171 -7.99 2.11 -12.33
CA VAL A 171 -7.27 3.35 -12.58
C VAL A 171 -5.78 3.16 -12.33
N ALA A 172 -5.37 2.50 -11.24
CA ALA A 172 -3.95 2.19 -11.00
C ALA A 172 -3.36 1.31 -12.11
N ALA A 173 -4.12 0.30 -12.59
CA ALA A 173 -3.70 -0.52 -13.73
C ALA A 173 -3.57 0.29 -15.03
N LYS A 174 -4.45 1.29 -15.22
CA LYS A 174 -4.42 2.20 -16.36
C LYS A 174 -3.23 3.18 -16.32
N ILE A 175 -2.90 3.71 -15.15
CA ILE A 175 -1.70 4.52 -14.90
C ILE A 175 -0.44 3.72 -15.25
N GLY A 176 -0.42 2.46 -14.85
CA GLY A 176 0.66 1.52 -15.17
C GLY A 176 1.84 1.62 -14.22
N LEU A 177 2.56 0.50 -14.10
CA LEU A 177 3.65 0.34 -13.14
C LEU A 177 4.79 1.35 -13.37
N ASP A 178 5.16 1.61 -14.63
CA ASP A 178 6.25 2.51 -14.98
C ASP A 178 6.01 3.94 -14.47
N THR A 179 4.80 4.47 -14.68
CA THR A 179 4.41 5.80 -14.21
C THR A 179 4.41 5.88 -12.69
N ILE A 180 3.85 4.86 -12.02
CA ILE A 180 3.83 4.79 -10.55
C ILE A 180 5.26 4.78 -10.01
N ARG A 181 6.15 3.94 -10.56
CA ARG A 181 7.56 3.87 -10.14
C ARG A 181 8.33 5.17 -10.39
N GLN A 182 8.03 5.87 -11.48
CA GLN A 182 8.69 7.14 -11.77
C GLN A 182 8.33 8.24 -10.75
N LYS A 183 7.10 8.21 -10.24
CA LYS A 183 6.55 9.27 -9.39
C LYS A 183 6.64 8.97 -7.90
N CYS A 184 6.45 7.70 -7.51
CA CYS A 184 6.39 7.23 -6.14
C CYS A 184 7.74 6.60 -5.76
N SER A 185 8.63 7.35 -5.10
CA SER A 185 10.00 6.90 -4.81
C SER A 185 10.05 5.67 -3.89
N HIS A 186 9.24 5.64 -2.83
CA HIS A 186 9.24 4.53 -1.88
C HIS A 186 8.66 3.25 -2.50
N PHE A 187 7.56 3.38 -3.25
CA PHE A 187 7.03 2.28 -4.07
C PHE A 187 8.06 1.76 -5.09
N ASN A 188 8.81 2.66 -5.73
CA ASN A 188 9.86 2.25 -6.67
C ASN A 188 11.02 1.52 -5.98
N GLU A 189 11.45 1.97 -4.81
CA GLU A 189 12.47 1.28 -4.00
C GLU A 189 12.02 -0.16 -3.72
N TRP A 190 10.78 -0.34 -3.27
CA TRP A 190 10.20 -1.65 -3.02
C TRP A 190 10.19 -2.55 -4.26
N VAL A 191 9.65 -2.08 -5.39
CA VAL A 191 9.62 -2.87 -6.63
C VAL A 191 11.04 -3.19 -7.12
N THR A 192 11.96 -2.24 -6.99
CA THR A 192 13.37 -2.43 -7.37
C THR A 192 14.06 -3.49 -6.50
N GLU A 193 13.71 -3.60 -5.22
CA GLU A 193 14.20 -4.70 -4.37
C GLU A 193 13.61 -6.05 -4.80
N LEU A 194 12.31 -6.10 -5.15
CA LEU A 194 11.68 -7.33 -5.63
C LEU A 194 12.24 -7.81 -6.99
N GLU A 195 12.64 -6.89 -7.86
CA GLU A 195 13.25 -7.20 -9.17
C GLU A 195 14.68 -7.77 -9.07
N LYS A 196 15.31 -7.71 -7.89
CA LYS A 196 16.66 -8.25 -7.65
C LYS A 196 16.66 -9.72 -7.17
N LEU A 197 15.48 -10.28 -6.94
CA LEU A 197 15.28 -11.67 -6.51
C LEU A 197 15.60 -12.67 -7.63
#